data_AF-A0A392PFT9-F1
#
_entry.id   AF-A0A392PFT9-F1
#
_cell.length_a   1.000
_cell.length_b   1.000
_cell.length_c   1.000
_cell.angle_alpha   90.00
_cell.angle_beta   90.00
_cell.angle_gamma   90.00
#
_symmetry.space_group_name_H-M   'P 1'
#
loop_
_entity.id
_entity.type
_entity.pdbx_description
1 polymer ?
#
loop_
_entity_poly.entity_id
_entity_poly.type
_entity_poly.pdbx_seq_one_letter_code
_entity_poly.pdbx_strand_id
1 'polypeptide(L)'
;MANDAALRTSLLWLAVIILVVGICTHSFKKMMVTYVLGLVGISGVLLPDWDYFNRHISRWPYPVTVEERSAASLSHGSGFL
;
A
#
# COMPACT_ATOMS: atom_id res chain seq x y z
N MET A 1 16.70 -5.75 -4.28
CA MET A 1 16.66 -7.09 -4.93
C MET A 1 15.77 -8.08 -4.19
N ALA A 2 15.98 -8.38 -2.89
CA ALA A 2 15.08 -9.29 -2.15
C ALA A 2 13.69 -8.67 -1.85
N ASN A 3 13.65 -7.36 -1.64
CA ASN A 3 12.42 -6.58 -1.47
C ASN A 3 11.58 -6.50 -2.76
N ASP A 4 12.20 -6.37 -3.93
CA ASP A 4 11.51 -6.33 -5.22
C ASP A 4 10.72 -7.61 -5.49
N ALA A 5 11.27 -8.76 -5.09
CA ALA A 5 10.60 -10.04 -5.20
C ALA A 5 9.37 -10.11 -4.29
N ALA A 6 9.52 -9.77 -3.02
CA ALA A 6 8.41 -9.78 -2.05
C ALA A 6 7.30 -8.80 -2.44
N LEU A 7 7.67 -7.60 -2.93
CA LEU A 7 6.72 -6.58 -3.37
C LEU A 7 5.94 -7.05 -4.61
N ARG A 8 6.62 -7.65 -5.59
CA ARG A 8 5.98 -8.28 -6.76
C ARG A 8 5.04 -9.41 -6.35
N THR A 9 5.46 -10.27 -5.42
CA THR A 9 4.60 -11.37 -4.95
C THR A 9 3.35 -10.84 -4.26
N SER A 10 3.48 -9.77 -3.46
CA SER A 10 2.34 -9.14 -2.80
C SER A 10 1.37 -8.48 -3.80
N LEU A 11 1.88 -7.79 -4.82
CA LEU A 11 1.09 -7.22 -5.92
C LEU A 11 0.34 -8.28 -6.73
N LEU A 12 0.98 -9.42 -7.00
CA LEU A 12 0.33 -10.53 -7.70
C LEU A 12 -0.80 -11.14 -6.86
N TRP A 13 -0.59 -11.33 -5.56
CA TRP A 13 -1.65 -11.78 -4.64
C TRP A 13 -2.81 -10.79 -4.57
N LEU A 14 -2.52 -9.49 -4.51
CA LEU A 14 -3.53 -8.43 -4.55
C LEU A 14 -4.38 -8.51 -5.84
N ALA A 15 -3.73 -8.65 -6.99
CA ALA A 15 -4.41 -8.75 -8.28
C ALA A 15 -5.32 -10.00 -8.35
N VAL A 16 -4.86 -11.13 -7.81
CA VAL A 16 -5.66 -12.36 -7.72
C VAL A 16 -6.91 -12.15 -6.85
N ILE A 17 -6.76 -11.48 -5.70
CA ILE A 17 -7.88 -11.20 -4.80
C ILE A 17 -8.91 -10.29 -5.49
N ILE A 18 -8.46 -9.23 -6.18
CA ILE A 18 -9.34 -8.32 -6.93
C ILE A 18 -10.10 -9.09 -8.02
N LEU A 19 -9.43 -10.00 -8.72
CA LEU A 19 -10.02 -10.79 -9.80
C LEU A 19 -11.04 -11.80 -9.29
N VAL A 20 -10.76 -12.48 -8.17
CA VAL A 20 -11.70 -13.40 -7.49
C VAL A 20 -12.94 -12.63 -7.02
N VAL A 21 -12.75 -11.46 -6.40
CA VAL A 21 -13.83 -10.57 -5.94
C VAL A 21 -14.69 -10.09 -7.11
N GLY A 22 -14.07 -9.73 -8.23
CA GLY A 22 -14.77 -9.33 -9.47
C GLY A 22 -15.63 -10.46 -10.04
N ILE A 23 -15.10 -11.68 -10.13
CA ILE A 23 -15.81 -12.84 -10.69
C ILE A 23 -16.97 -13.29 -9.78
N CYS A 24 -16.85 -13.18 -8.46
CA CYS A 24 -17.91 -13.59 -7.53
C CYS A 24 -19.15 -12.65 -7.53
N THR A 25 -19.09 -11.50 -8.21
CA THR A 25 -20.15 -10.50 -8.26
C THR A 25 -21.26 -10.90 -9.25
N HIS A 26 -22.25 -11.68 -8.77
CA HIS A 26 -23.40 -12.11 -9.58
C HIS A 26 -24.76 -11.73 -8.96
N SER A 27 -24.89 -10.53 -8.39
CA SER A 27 -26.16 -9.97 -7.86
C SER A 27 -25.96 -8.50 -7.42
N PHE A 28 -27.00 -7.66 -7.49
CA PHE A 28 -26.97 -6.26 -7.00
C PHE A 28 -26.49 -6.11 -5.55
N LYS A 29 -26.83 -7.07 -4.67
CA LYS A 29 -26.36 -7.07 -3.28
C LYS A 29 -24.85 -7.34 -3.19
N LYS A 30 -24.31 -8.17 -4.08
CA LYS A 30 -22.88 -8.44 -4.19
C LYS A 30 -22.12 -7.27 -4.82
N MET A 31 -22.77 -6.52 -5.72
CA MET A 31 -22.21 -5.31 -6.33
C MET A 31 -21.91 -4.23 -5.29
N MET A 32 -22.82 -3.99 -4.35
CA MET A 32 -22.58 -3.01 -3.27
C MET A 32 -21.40 -3.44 -2.38
N VAL A 33 -21.33 -4.73 -2.04
CA VAL A 33 -20.25 -5.28 -1.21
C VAL A 33 -18.91 -5.16 -1.92
N THR A 34 -18.82 -5.49 -3.20
CA THR A 34 -17.57 -5.35 -3.96
C THR A 34 -17.18 -3.91 -4.22
N TYR A 35 -18.14 -3.01 -4.32
CA TYR A 35 -17.85 -1.57 -4.42
C TYR A 35 -17.26 -1.03 -3.12
N VAL A 36 -17.87 -1.32 -1.97
CA VAL A 36 -17.33 -0.92 -0.65
C VAL A 36 -15.98 -1.59 -0.39
N LEU A 37 -15.85 -2.88 -0.71
CA LEU A 37 -14.59 -3.61 -0.55
C LEU A 37 -13.49 -3.04 -1.46
N GLY A 38 -13.84 -2.68 -2.70
CA GLY A 38 -12.93 -2.02 -3.64
C GLY A 38 -12.53 -0.63 -3.15
N LEU A 39 -13.48 0.15 -2.62
CA LEU A 39 -13.21 1.47 -2.04
C LEU A 39 -12.30 1.37 -0.81
N VAL A 40 -12.56 0.41 0.09
CA VAL A 40 -11.72 0.14 1.27
C VAL A 40 -10.34 -0.37 0.85
N GLY A 41 -10.27 -1.23 -0.16
CA GLY A 41 -9.01 -1.74 -0.70
C GLY A 41 -8.18 -0.62 -1.33
N ILE A 42 -8.78 0.21 -2.20
CA ILE A 42 -8.11 1.34 -2.83
C ILE A 42 -7.72 2.38 -1.79
N SER A 43 -8.61 2.74 -0.86
CA SER A 43 -8.27 3.70 0.19
C SER A 43 -7.20 3.17 1.13
N GLY A 44 -7.27 1.92 1.56
CA GLY A 44 -6.25 1.26 2.35
C GLY A 44 -4.92 1.07 1.62
N VAL A 45 -4.90 1.23 0.29
CA VAL A 45 -3.66 1.18 -0.50
C VAL A 45 -3.15 2.58 -0.89
N LEU A 46 -4.03 3.55 -1.10
CA LEU A 46 -3.67 4.85 -1.65
C LEU A 46 -3.55 5.95 -0.57
N LEU A 47 -4.33 5.87 0.51
CA LEU A 47 -4.26 6.84 1.61
C LEU A 47 -3.05 6.67 2.53
N PRO A 48 -2.55 5.45 2.83
CA PRO A 48 -1.40 5.33 3.70
C PRO A 48 -0.19 5.99 3.04
N ASP A 49 0.42 6.92 3.75
CA ASP A 49 1.77 7.37 3.45
C ASP A 49 2.73 6.20 3.67
N TRP A 50 2.99 5.43 2.62
CA TRP A 50 3.77 4.19 2.73
C TRP A 50 5.19 4.40 3.23
N ASP A 51 5.76 5.57 2.94
CA ASP A 51 7.07 5.96 3.47
C ASP A 51 7.00 6.13 4.99
N TYR A 52 5.90 6.70 5.50
CA TYR A 52 5.63 6.75 6.94
C TYR A 52 5.50 5.37 7.59
N PHE A 53 4.94 4.37 6.90
CA PHE A 53 4.75 3.03 7.46
C PHE A 53 5.95 2.10 7.26
N ASN A 54 6.91 2.48 6.43
CA ASN A 54 8.15 1.72 6.19
C ASN A 54 9.13 1.72 7.38
N ARG A 55 8.90 2.55 8.41
CA ARG A 55 9.62 2.45 9.71
C ARG A 55 9.10 1.31 10.57
N HIS A 56 9.94 0.89 11.51
CA HIS A 56 9.62 -0.12 12.50
C HIS A 56 8.31 0.19 13.23
N ILE A 57 7.46 -0.83 13.44
CA ILE A 57 6.11 -0.72 14.05
C ILE A 57 6.15 0.00 15.41
N SER A 58 7.22 -0.18 16.19
CA SER A 58 7.44 0.50 17.47
C SER A 58 7.57 2.03 17.35
N ARG A 59 7.91 2.55 16.16
CA ARG A 59 8.07 3.97 15.87
C ARG A 59 6.83 4.63 15.27
N TRP A 60 5.80 3.86 14.90
CA TRP A 60 4.55 4.40 14.35
C TRP A 60 3.80 5.40 15.26
N PRO A 61 3.80 5.28 16.61
CA PRO A 61 3.14 6.25 17.46
C PRO A 61 3.99 7.50 17.74
N TYR A 62 5.25 7.54 17.29
CA TYR A 62 6.14 8.66 17.52
C TYR A 62 6.12 9.63 16.34
N PRO A 63 6.14 10.95 16.60
CA PRO A 63 6.18 11.94 15.54
C PRO A 63 7.47 11.83 14.73
N VAL A 64 7.36 12.05 13.41
CA VAL A 64 8.53 12.09 12.51
C VAL A 64 9.37 13.30 12.84
N THR A 65 10.65 13.07 13.11
CA THR A 65 11.60 14.14 13.38
C THR A 65 12.04 14.83 12.08
N VAL A 66 12.46 16.10 12.17
CA VAL A 66 12.89 16.88 11.00
C VAL A 66 14.11 16.22 10.35
N GLU A 67 14.98 15.62 11.14
CA GLU A 67 16.17 14.89 10.73
C GLU A 67 15.82 13.65 9.90
N GLU A 68 14.83 12.86 10.33
CA GLU A 68 14.34 11.69 9.57
C GLU A 68 13.72 12.10 8.23
N ARG A 69 12.96 13.20 8.19
CA ARG A 69 12.38 13.73 6.95
C ARG A 69 13.46 14.23 5.99
N SER A 70 14.52 14.84 6.53
CA SER A 70 15.66 15.32 5.75
C SER A 70 16.45 14.16 5.15
N ALA A 71 16.71 13.11 5.92
CA ALA A 71 17.41 11.91 5.46
C ALA A 71 16.64 11.16 4.36
N ALA A 72 15.30 11.06 4.48
CA ALA A 72 14.45 10.46 3.46
C ALA A 72 14.47 11.25 2.13
N SER A 73 14.48 12.59 2.22
CA SER A 73 14.56 13.46 1.04
C SER A 73 15.90 13.38 0.30
N LEU A 74 17.01 13.22 1.03
CA LEU A 74 18.35 13.02 0.47
C LEU A 74 18.46 11.67 -0.24
N SER A 75 17.89 10.61 0.34
CA SER A 75 17.82 9.28 -0.28
C SER A 75 17.06 9.27 -1.61
N HIS A 76 16.02 10.10 -1.78
CA HIS A 76 15.29 10.23 -3.04
C HIS A 76 16.01 11.15 -4.05
N GLY A 77 16.79 12.14 -3.59
CA GLY A 77 17.54 13.07 -4.44
C GLY A 77 18.80 12.48 -5.07
N SER A 78 19.37 11.42 -4.52
CA SER A 78 20.61 10.81 -5.01
C SER A 78 20.44 9.88 -6.23
N GLY A 79 19.25 9.76 -6.80
CA GLY A 79 19.01 9.00 -8.04
C GLY A 79 19.15 9.79 -9.35
N PHE A 80 19.48 11.09 -9.28
CA PHE A 80 19.55 11.99 -10.44
C PHE A 80 20.95 12.57 -10.72
N LEU A 81 22.02 11.97 -10.18
CA LEU A 81 23.40 12.28 -10.63
C LEU A 81 24.15 11.00 -10.97
#